data_AF-A0A6J7G1N1-F1
#
_entry.id   AF-A0A6J7G1N1-F1
#
_cell.length_a   1.000
_cell.length_b   1.000
_cell.length_c   1.000
_cell.angle_alpha   90.00
_cell.angle_beta   90.00
_cell.angle_gamma   90.00
#
_symmetry.space_group_name_H-M   'P 1'
#
loop_
_entity.id
_entity.type
_entity.pdbx_description
1 polymer ?
#
loop_
_entity_poly.entity_id
_entity_poly.type
_entity_poly.pdbx_seq_one_letter_code
_entity_poly.pdbx_strand_id
1 'polypeptide(L)'
;MRPYSAGADGTCHPDSVSAPSEGVDGTEVAFLERLNPPWWVWFVGALLGAPLAVAYGAAFGLASGWLVFGAYLVILCTTLITTSPVICVDDLVLRAGRARLPLQFVGTVSALDTDHMTNARGINGNRAAFLLTRNWCSHTGVLIEVTDETDPHPYWLVTSRNPEALVAALHRSVAIPRRVEYRPDHEEQP
;
A
#
# COMPACT_ATOMS: atom_id res chain seq x y z
N MET A 1 15.31 48.88 49.01
CA MET A 1 15.41 48.93 47.53
C MET A 1 14.26 48.12 46.93
N ARG A 2 13.25 48.79 46.36
CA ARG A 2 12.43 48.35 45.20
C ARG A 2 12.98 49.09 43.96
N PRO A 3 12.70 48.78 42.67
CA PRO A 3 11.46 48.17 42.08
C PRO A 3 11.70 47.15 40.90
N TYR A 4 10.75 46.26 40.53
CA TYR A 4 9.70 46.26 39.46
C TYR A 4 10.13 46.02 37.98
N SER A 5 9.63 44.93 37.36
CA SER A 5 8.84 44.86 36.09
C SER A 5 8.46 43.38 35.83
N ALA A 6 7.27 42.89 35.45
CA ALA A 6 6.06 43.32 34.74
C ALA A 6 6.01 42.91 33.24
N GLY A 7 5.03 42.05 32.91
CA GLY A 7 4.48 41.76 31.57
C GLY A 7 5.27 40.72 30.75
N ALA A 8 4.67 39.87 29.92
CA ALA A 8 3.29 39.62 29.51
C ALA A 8 3.30 38.31 28.68
N ASP A 9 2.12 37.74 28.50
CA ASP A 9 1.72 36.82 27.43
C ASP A 9 2.27 35.39 27.42
N GLY A 10 1.33 34.46 27.62
CA GLY A 10 1.53 33.04 27.48
C GLY A 10 0.21 32.34 27.75
N THR A 11 -0.75 32.56 26.87
CA THR A 11 -2.05 31.88 26.81
C THR A 11 -1.89 30.39 27.13
N CYS A 12 -2.64 29.92 28.12
CA CYS A 12 -2.91 28.51 28.33
C CYS A 12 -3.62 28.01 27.06
N HIS A 13 -2.90 27.26 26.23
CA HIS A 13 -3.48 26.57 25.08
C HIS A 13 -4.23 25.35 25.63
N PRO A 14 -5.57 25.33 25.59
CA PRO A 14 -6.30 24.13 25.91
C PRO A 14 -6.10 23.15 24.75
N ASP A 15 -5.72 21.94 25.15
CA ASP A 15 -6.09 20.71 24.48
C ASP A 15 -5.39 20.43 23.13
N SER A 16 -4.30 19.67 23.28
CA SER A 16 -3.95 18.50 22.46
C SER A 16 -4.99 18.14 21.38
N VAL A 17 -4.89 18.75 20.21
CA VAL A 17 -5.47 18.19 19.00
C VAL A 17 -4.44 17.23 18.44
N SER A 18 -4.61 15.96 18.78
CA SER A 18 -4.04 14.84 18.05
C SER A 18 -4.22 15.11 16.56
N ALA A 19 -3.11 15.35 15.85
CA ALA A 19 -3.14 15.46 14.40
C ALA A 19 -3.84 14.20 13.83
N PRO A 20 -4.80 14.32 12.91
CA PRO A 20 -5.22 13.19 12.13
C PRO A 20 -4.06 12.87 11.18
N SER A 21 -3.14 12.01 11.62
CA SER A 21 -2.09 11.43 10.78
C SER A 21 -2.64 10.36 9.82
N GLU A 22 -3.96 10.15 9.81
CA GLU A 22 -4.62 9.44 8.74
C GLU A 22 -4.77 10.38 7.54
N GLY A 23 -3.84 10.26 6.58
CA GLY A 23 -3.88 10.99 5.33
C GLY A 23 -5.27 10.94 4.70
N VAL A 24 -5.85 12.13 4.50
CA VAL A 24 -7.09 12.33 3.76
C VAL A 24 -6.88 11.77 2.37
N ASP A 25 -7.81 10.92 1.95
CA ASP A 25 -7.79 10.36 0.61
C ASP A 25 -8.18 11.41 -0.40
N GLY A 26 -7.45 11.41 -1.52
CA GLY A 26 -7.75 12.23 -2.67
C GLY A 26 -9.11 11.87 -3.28
N THR A 27 -9.68 12.81 -4.03
CA THR A 27 -10.95 12.60 -4.73
C THR A 27 -10.77 12.10 -6.16
N GLU A 28 -9.57 12.24 -6.74
CA GLU A 28 -9.28 11.83 -8.11
C GLU A 28 -8.27 10.67 -8.14
N VAL A 29 -8.72 9.52 -8.63
CA VAL A 29 -7.86 8.34 -8.78
C VAL A 29 -7.11 8.42 -10.12
N ALA A 30 -5.82 8.74 -10.07
CA ALA A 30 -4.96 8.81 -11.23
C ALA A 30 -4.55 7.42 -11.75
N PHE A 31 -4.43 6.43 -10.87
CA PHE A 31 -4.05 5.07 -11.23
C PHE A 31 -4.59 4.05 -10.23
N LEU A 32 -5.13 2.94 -10.75
CA LEU A 32 -5.59 1.81 -9.93
C LEU A 32 -5.17 0.50 -10.58
N GLU A 33 -4.34 -0.27 -9.88
CA GLU A 33 -3.90 -1.59 -10.31
C GLU A 33 -4.17 -2.63 -9.23
N ARG A 34 -4.87 -3.70 -9.61
CA ARG A 34 -5.07 -4.86 -8.74
C ARG A 34 -4.21 -6.03 -9.20
N LEU A 35 -3.34 -6.50 -8.32
CA LEU A 35 -2.44 -7.62 -8.60
C LEU A 35 -3.17 -8.96 -8.43
N ASN A 36 -4.06 -9.26 -9.36
CA ASN A 36 -4.88 -10.48 -9.36
C ASN A 36 -4.00 -11.74 -9.54
N PRO A 37 -4.34 -12.87 -8.90
CA PRO A 37 -3.60 -14.12 -9.11
C PRO A 37 -3.73 -14.58 -10.56
N PRO A 38 -2.61 -14.97 -11.21
CA PRO A 38 -2.66 -15.50 -12.57
C PRO A 38 -3.38 -16.86 -12.61
N TRP A 39 -3.94 -17.22 -13.76
CA TRP A 39 -4.77 -18.42 -13.94
C TRP A 39 -4.07 -19.72 -13.47
N TRP A 40 -2.75 -19.83 -13.63
CA TRP A 40 -1.99 -21.01 -13.22
C TRP A 40 -1.96 -21.23 -11.71
N VAL A 41 -2.06 -20.16 -10.89
CA VAL A 41 -2.09 -20.28 -9.43
C VAL A 41 -3.37 -21.00 -9.00
N TRP A 42 -4.49 -20.73 -9.67
CA TRP A 42 -5.76 -21.42 -9.42
C TRP A 42 -5.65 -22.91 -9.73
N PHE A 43 -4.98 -23.26 -10.83
CA PHE A 43 -4.74 -24.65 -11.21
C PHE A 43 -3.85 -25.37 -10.20
N VAL A 44 -2.70 -24.78 -9.84
CA VAL A 44 -1.78 -25.35 -8.85
C VAL A 44 -2.46 -25.47 -7.49
N GLY A 45 -3.23 -24.46 -7.07
CA GLY A 45 -3.99 -24.49 -5.83
C GLY A 45 -5.03 -25.61 -5.82
N ALA A 46 -5.82 -25.77 -6.89
CA ALA A 46 -6.76 -26.88 -7.01
C ALA A 46 -6.06 -28.24 -6.97
N LEU A 47 -4.92 -28.38 -7.65
CA LEU A 47 -4.13 -29.61 -7.64
C LEU A 47 -3.63 -29.97 -6.23
N LEU A 48 -3.23 -28.99 -5.42
CA LEU A 48 -2.83 -29.20 -4.03
C LEU A 48 -3.99 -29.67 -3.13
N GLY A 49 -5.24 -29.35 -3.47
CA GLY A 49 -6.43 -29.85 -2.78
C GLY A 49 -6.80 -31.30 -3.13
N ALA A 50 -6.35 -31.80 -4.28
CA ALA A 50 -6.74 -33.12 -4.78
C ALA A 50 -6.33 -34.29 -3.85
N PRO A 51 -5.13 -34.34 -3.26
CA PRO A 51 -4.77 -35.39 -2.31
C PRO A 51 -5.69 -35.44 -1.08
N LEU A 52 -6.15 -34.27 -0.61
CA LEU A 52 -7.09 -34.19 0.51
C LEU A 52 -8.45 -34.80 0.14
N ALA A 53 -8.94 -34.49 -1.06
CA ALA A 53 -10.16 -35.08 -1.61
C ALA A 53 -10.07 -36.60 -1.71
N VAL A 54 -8.95 -37.13 -2.23
CA VAL A 54 -8.72 -38.57 -2.37
C VAL A 54 -8.61 -39.26 -1.00
N ALA A 55 -7.88 -38.68 -0.05
CA ALA A 55 -7.70 -39.24 1.28
C ALA A 55 -9.04 -39.37 2.03
N TYR A 56 -9.82 -38.29 2.08
CA TYR A 56 -11.13 -38.30 2.73
C TYR A 56 -12.17 -39.11 1.96
N GLY A 57 -12.08 -39.13 0.63
CA GLY A 57 -12.91 -39.96 -0.23
C GLY A 57 -12.70 -41.45 -0.02
N ALA A 58 -11.44 -41.87 0.13
CA ALA A 58 -11.07 -43.25 0.41
C ALA A 58 -11.46 -43.68 1.83
N ALA A 59 -11.34 -42.79 2.82
CA ALA A 59 -11.62 -43.10 4.22
C ALA A 59 -13.12 -43.10 4.57
N PHE A 60 -13.90 -42.16 4.03
CA PHE A 60 -15.28 -41.91 4.45
C PHE A 60 -16.30 -41.94 3.30
N GLY A 61 -15.87 -42.30 2.09
CA GLY A 61 -16.70 -42.41 0.88
C GLY A 61 -16.61 -41.22 -0.06
N LEU A 62 -17.02 -41.38 -1.32
CA LEU A 62 -16.79 -40.38 -2.36
C LEU A 62 -17.40 -38.99 -2.03
N ALA A 63 -18.54 -38.96 -1.34
CA ALA A 63 -19.23 -37.72 -0.97
C ALA A 63 -18.43 -36.85 0.00
N SER A 64 -17.75 -37.44 0.99
CA SER A 64 -16.91 -36.68 1.93
C SER A 64 -15.69 -36.09 1.23
N GLY A 65 -15.10 -36.82 0.27
CA GLY A 65 -13.99 -36.34 -0.55
C GLY A 65 -14.35 -35.07 -1.31
N TRP A 66 -15.50 -35.06 -1.99
CA TRP A 66 -16.01 -33.87 -2.68
C TRP A 66 -16.35 -32.72 -1.75
N LEU A 67 -16.94 -32.99 -0.58
CA LEU A 67 -17.26 -31.97 0.43
C LEU A 67 -15.99 -31.27 0.92
N VAL A 68 -14.97 -32.04 1.29
CA VAL A 68 -13.68 -31.51 1.76
C VAL A 68 -12.97 -30.72 0.67
N PHE A 69 -13.00 -31.22 -0.58
CA PHE A 69 -12.44 -30.50 -1.72
C PHE A 69 -13.15 -29.17 -1.98
N GLY A 70 -14.49 -29.17 -1.95
CA GLY A 70 -15.28 -27.95 -2.10
C GLY A 70 -14.98 -26.92 -1.02
N ALA A 71 -14.94 -27.35 0.25
CA ALA A 71 -14.59 -26.49 1.37
C ALA A 71 -13.17 -25.91 1.22
N TYR A 72 -12.19 -26.75 0.84
CA TYR A 72 -10.84 -26.31 0.54
C TYR A 72 -10.81 -25.24 -0.56
N LEU A 73 -11.52 -25.46 -1.67
CA LEU A 73 -11.58 -24.49 -2.77
C LEU A 73 -12.21 -23.17 -2.34
N VAL A 74 -13.26 -23.18 -1.51
CA VAL A 74 -13.85 -21.94 -0.97
C VAL A 74 -12.82 -21.17 -0.13
N ILE A 75 -12.09 -21.86 0.75
CA ILE A 75 -11.04 -21.25 1.57
C ILE A 75 -9.91 -20.70 0.69
N LEU A 76 -9.48 -21.46 -0.31
CA LEU A 76 -8.47 -21.06 -1.27
C LEU A 76 -8.91 -19.80 -2.03
N CYS A 77 -10.09 -19.82 -2.64
CA CYS A 77 -10.65 -18.71 -3.41
C CYS A 77 -10.76 -17.44 -2.56
N THR A 78 -11.36 -17.55 -1.38
CA THR A 78 -11.53 -16.42 -0.46
C THR A 78 -10.18 -15.83 -0.08
N THR A 79 -9.20 -16.67 0.30
CA THR A 79 -7.85 -16.22 0.67
C THR A 79 -7.13 -15.52 -0.48
N LEU A 80 -7.18 -16.08 -1.69
CA LEU A 80 -6.51 -15.47 -2.85
C LEU A 80 -7.13 -14.13 -3.25
N ILE A 81 -8.45 -14.02 -3.17
CA ILE A 81 -9.16 -12.79 -3.53
C ILE A 81 -8.92 -11.70 -2.49
N THR A 82 -9.04 -12.00 -1.20
CA THR A 82 -8.91 -11.00 -0.12
C THR A 82 -7.47 -10.52 0.05
N THR A 83 -6.49 -11.38 -0.21
CA THR A 83 -5.06 -11.04 -0.08
C THR A 83 -4.49 -10.41 -1.35
N SER A 84 -5.30 -10.14 -2.37
CA SER A 84 -4.85 -9.48 -3.60
C SER A 84 -4.59 -7.99 -3.31
N PRO A 85 -3.33 -7.52 -3.30
CA PRO A 85 -3.03 -6.13 -2.99
C PRO A 85 -3.51 -5.21 -4.13
N VAL A 86 -3.99 -4.05 -3.73
CA VAL A 86 -4.39 -2.96 -4.62
C VAL A 86 -3.35 -1.85 -4.50
N ILE A 87 -2.86 -1.39 -5.65
CA ILE A 87 -2.03 -0.20 -5.77
C ILE A 87 -2.96 0.89 -6.30
N CYS A 88 -3.05 2.01 -5.58
CA CYS A 88 -3.88 3.14 -5.95
C CYS A 88 -3.06 4.41 -5.80
N VAL A 89 -3.04 5.26 -6.82
CA VAL A 89 -2.49 6.61 -6.76
C VAL A 89 -3.65 7.56 -6.89
N ASP A 90 -3.88 8.37 -5.86
CA ASP A 90 -4.80 9.51 -5.93
C ASP A 90 -4.02 10.83 -5.97
N ASP A 91 -4.70 11.97 -5.85
CA ASP A 91 -4.12 13.32 -5.86
C ASP A 91 -3.31 13.71 -4.60
N LEU A 92 -3.42 12.96 -3.51
CA LEU A 92 -2.80 13.23 -2.21
C LEU A 92 -1.88 12.11 -1.71
N VAL A 93 -2.23 10.84 -1.95
CA VAL A 93 -1.56 9.66 -1.40
C VAL A 93 -1.33 8.55 -2.44
N LEU A 94 -0.15 7.94 -2.35
CA LEU A 94 0.12 6.63 -2.93
C LEU A 94 -0.24 5.54 -1.93
N ARG A 95 -1.16 4.66 -2.32
CA ARG A 95 -1.61 3.51 -1.54
C ARG A 95 -1.03 2.24 -2.13
N ALA A 96 -0.27 1.53 -1.31
CA ALA A 96 0.34 0.26 -1.64
C ALA A 96 -0.21 -0.80 -0.65
N GLY A 97 -1.30 -1.48 -1.02
CA GLY A 97 -1.96 -2.44 -0.14
C GLY A 97 -2.55 -1.77 1.10
N ARG A 98 -1.95 -2.02 2.27
CA ARG A 98 -2.35 -1.37 3.54
C ARG A 98 -1.54 -0.12 3.87
N ALA A 99 -0.39 0.07 3.22
CA ALA A 99 0.49 1.20 3.47
C ALA A 99 0.04 2.41 2.63
N ARG A 100 0.19 3.61 3.21
CA ARG A 100 -0.11 4.89 2.57
C ARG A 100 1.13 5.77 2.64
N LEU A 101 1.55 6.31 1.51
CA LEU A 101 2.64 7.26 1.40
C LEU A 101 2.08 8.58 0.84
N PRO A 102 2.04 9.67 1.63
CA PRO A 102 1.67 10.97 1.13
C PRO A 102 2.57 11.39 -0.03
N LEU A 103 1.99 11.90 -1.12
CA LEU A 103 2.74 12.28 -2.33
C LEU A 103 3.77 13.38 -2.07
N GLN A 104 3.64 14.13 -0.97
CA GLN A 104 4.63 15.13 -0.55
C GLN A 104 5.97 14.52 -0.13
N PHE A 105 5.97 13.26 0.29
CA PHE A 105 7.16 12.52 0.72
C PHE A 105 7.68 11.56 -0.37
N VAL A 106 7.08 11.62 -1.57
CA VAL A 106 7.56 10.88 -2.73
C VAL A 106 8.74 11.66 -3.33
N GLY A 107 9.92 11.06 -3.26
CA GLY A 107 11.13 11.55 -3.89
C GLY A 107 11.28 11.07 -5.32
N THR A 108 12.47 10.56 -5.65
CA THR A 108 12.77 10.00 -6.97
C THR A 108 11.95 8.73 -7.22
N VAL A 109 11.31 8.66 -8.38
CA VAL A 109 10.55 7.49 -8.83
C VAL A 109 11.24 6.91 -10.05
N SER A 110 11.50 5.60 -10.05
CA SER A 110 12.15 4.92 -11.18
C SER A 110 11.49 3.58 -11.48
N ALA A 111 11.20 3.32 -12.76
CA ALA A 111 10.76 2.02 -13.23
C ALA A 111 11.93 1.03 -13.23
N LEU A 112 11.71 -0.15 -12.65
CA LEU A 112 12.71 -1.22 -12.60
C LEU A 112 12.29 -2.35 -13.55
N ASP A 113 13.23 -2.72 -14.42
CA ASP A 113 13.18 -3.95 -15.21
C ASP A 113 13.59 -5.17 -14.36
N THR A 114 13.48 -6.36 -14.94
CA THR A 114 13.65 -7.67 -14.30
C THR A 114 14.96 -7.82 -13.53
N ASP A 115 16.07 -7.42 -14.13
CA ASP A 115 17.39 -7.54 -13.50
C ASP A 115 17.55 -6.57 -12.32
N HIS A 116 17.09 -5.33 -12.49
CA HIS A 116 17.14 -4.31 -11.44
C HIS A 116 16.22 -4.68 -10.27
N MET A 117 15.03 -5.20 -10.55
CA MET A 117 14.09 -5.67 -9.54
C MET A 117 14.65 -6.85 -8.75
N THR A 118 15.32 -7.78 -9.43
CA THR A 118 15.96 -8.93 -8.79
C THR A 118 17.11 -8.48 -7.89
N ASN A 119 17.92 -7.51 -8.33
CA ASN A 119 18.99 -6.95 -7.52
C ASN A 119 18.46 -6.19 -6.29
N ALA A 120 17.44 -5.35 -6.47
CA ALA A 120 16.82 -4.57 -5.40
C ALA A 120 16.14 -5.44 -4.33
N ARG A 121 15.68 -6.65 -4.69
CA ARG A 121 15.13 -7.66 -3.77
C ARG A 121 16.17 -8.62 -3.21
N GLY A 122 17.32 -8.71 -3.87
CA GLY A 122 18.35 -9.68 -3.58
C GLY A 122 19.22 -9.26 -2.39
N ILE A 123 20.43 -9.81 -2.35
CA ILE A 123 21.40 -9.58 -1.26
C ILE A 123 21.76 -8.11 -1.10
N ASN A 124 21.71 -7.33 -2.19
CA ASN A 124 22.05 -5.91 -2.20
C ASN A 124 20.87 -5.00 -1.80
N GLY A 125 19.69 -5.56 -1.54
CA GLY A 125 18.52 -4.81 -1.11
C GLY A 125 18.66 -4.30 0.33
N ASN A 126 18.17 -3.09 0.59
CA ASN A 126 18.07 -2.56 1.94
C ASN A 126 16.94 -3.26 2.71
N ARG A 127 17.26 -3.80 3.88
CA ARG A 127 16.29 -4.48 4.76
C ARG A 127 15.26 -3.53 5.37
N ALA A 128 15.59 -2.24 5.47
CA ALA A 128 14.67 -1.22 5.95
C ALA A 128 13.68 -0.78 4.86
N ALA A 129 13.85 -1.18 3.60
CA ALA A 129 12.93 -0.79 2.55
C ALA A 129 11.53 -1.40 2.75
N PHE A 130 10.50 -0.61 2.46
CA PHE A 130 9.15 -1.14 2.39
C PHE A 130 8.98 -1.93 1.09
N LEU A 131 8.63 -3.21 1.19
CA LEU A 131 8.50 -4.09 0.03
C LEU A 131 7.02 -4.47 -0.16
N LEU A 132 6.37 -3.89 -1.17
CA LEU A 132 5.12 -4.44 -1.69
C LEU A 132 5.44 -5.26 -2.92
N THR A 133 5.75 -6.52 -2.68
CA THR A 133 6.16 -7.44 -3.73
C THR A 133 5.27 -8.67 -3.72
N ARG A 134 4.65 -8.98 -4.86
CA ARG A 134 3.88 -10.23 -5.00
C ARG A 134 4.65 -11.27 -5.78
N ASN A 135 4.56 -12.53 -5.31
CA ASN A 135 5.34 -13.64 -5.86
C ASN A 135 5.03 -13.97 -7.33
N TRP A 136 3.86 -13.58 -7.84
CA TRP A 136 3.44 -13.83 -9.23
C TRP A 136 3.64 -12.64 -10.18
N CYS A 137 3.98 -11.46 -9.67
CA CYS A 137 4.25 -10.25 -10.46
C CYS A 137 5.62 -9.70 -10.06
N SER A 138 6.57 -10.60 -9.86
CA SER A 138 7.87 -10.33 -9.22
C SER A 138 8.92 -9.66 -10.10
N HIS A 139 8.70 -9.64 -11.41
CA HIS A 139 9.73 -9.31 -12.38
C HIS A 139 9.87 -7.80 -12.59
N THR A 140 8.77 -7.05 -12.61
CA THR A 140 8.79 -5.61 -12.86
C THR A 140 8.21 -4.82 -11.70
N GLY A 141 8.66 -3.59 -11.52
CA GLY A 141 8.20 -2.75 -10.42
C GLY A 141 8.67 -1.32 -10.52
N VAL A 142 8.43 -0.57 -9.45
CA VAL A 142 8.83 0.82 -9.29
C VAL A 142 9.52 0.96 -7.95
N LEU A 143 10.66 1.64 -7.95
CA LEU A 143 11.37 2.07 -6.75
C LEU A 143 11.01 3.53 -6.51
N ILE A 144 10.57 3.81 -5.29
CA ILE A 144 10.05 5.11 -4.87
C ILE A 144 10.86 5.52 -3.65
N GLU A 145 11.68 6.54 -3.79
CA GLU A 145 12.42 7.11 -2.67
C GLU A 145 11.46 7.83 -1.73
N VAL A 146 11.66 7.65 -0.42
CA VAL A 146 10.87 8.33 0.61
C VAL A 146 11.72 9.44 1.20
N THR A 147 11.21 10.67 1.15
CA THR A 147 11.90 11.86 1.66
C THR A 147 11.48 12.25 3.08
N ASP A 148 10.58 11.48 3.71
CA ASP A 148 10.17 11.67 5.10
C ASP A 148 11.25 11.19 6.06
N GLU A 149 11.85 12.11 6.83
CA GLU A 149 12.86 11.79 7.84
C GLU A 149 12.28 10.98 9.03
N THR A 150 10.96 11.00 9.21
CA THR A 150 10.27 10.26 10.27
C THR A 150 9.88 8.84 9.86
N ASP A 151 9.90 8.51 8.56
CA ASP A 151 9.62 7.17 8.07
C ASP A 151 10.86 6.27 8.24
N PRO A 152 10.76 5.11 8.91
CA PRO A 152 11.87 4.14 8.98
C PRO A 152 12.26 3.56 7.61
N HIS A 153 11.44 3.74 6.57
CA HIS A 153 11.64 3.17 5.24
C HIS A 153 12.29 4.18 4.26
N PRO A 154 13.56 4.01 3.85
CA PRO A 154 14.23 4.97 2.97
C PRO A 154 13.70 4.94 1.52
N TYR A 155 13.15 3.80 1.11
CA TYR A 155 12.48 3.67 -0.18
C TYR A 155 11.44 2.55 -0.13
N TRP A 156 10.46 2.66 -1.03
CA TRP A 156 9.43 1.67 -1.27
C TRP A 156 9.71 0.96 -2.59
N LEU A 157 9.64 -0.37 -2.57
CA LEU A 157 9.74 -1.19 -3.77
C LEU A 157 8.40 -1.86 -4.04
N VAL A 158 7.73 -1.44 -5.11
CA VAL A 158 6.37 -1.84 -5.43
C VAL A 158 6.35 -2.60 -6.76
N THR A 159 5.92 -3.85 -6.75
CA THR A 159 5.71 -4.61 -8.00
C THR A 159 4.50 -4.06 -8.75
N SER A 160 4.64 -3.85 -10.06
CA SER A 160 3.55 -3.42 -10.95
C SER A 160 3.67 -4.15 -12.28
N ARG A 161 2.53 -4.49 -12.90
CA ARG A 161 2.48 -5.04 -14.26
C ARG A 161 2.73 -3.98 -15.32
N ASN A 162 2.49 -2.72 -14.99
CA ASN A 162 2.68 -1.57 -15.88
C ASN A 162 3.50 -0.50 -15.15
N PRO A 163 4.80 -0.74 -14.90
CA PRO A 163 5.63 0.18 -14.10
C PRO A 163 5.66 1.58 -14.70
N GLU A 164 5.74 1.70 -16.03
CA GLU A 164 5.74 2.99 -16.73
C GLU A 164 4.47 3.81 -16.51
N ALA A 165 3.31 3.14 -16.48
CA ALA A 165 2.03 3.81 -16.24
C ALA A 165 1.94 4.33 -14.79
N LEU A 166 2.48 3.56 -13.83
CA LEU A 166 2.56 3.95 -12.43
C LEU A 166 3.50 5.16 -12.22
N VAL A 167 4.68 5.14 -12.86
CA VAL A 167 5.63 6.26 -12.84
C VAL A 167 4.99 7.52 -13.42
N ALA A 168 4.34 7.41 -14.58
CA ALA A 168 3.66 8.52 -15.23
C ALA A 168 2.53 9.10 -14.35
N ALA A 169 1.75 8.25 -13.68
CA ALA A 169 0.70 8.68 -12.77
C ALA A 169 1.25 9.40 -11.54
N LEU A 170 2.35 8.91 -10.95
CA LEU A 170 3.02 9.57 -9.83
C LEU A 170 3.56 10.94 -10.23
N HIS A 171 4.26 11.06 -11.37
CA HIS A 171 4.74 12.35 -11.85
C HIS A 171 3.62 13.35 -12.11
N ARG A 172 2.50 12.90 -12.69
CA ARG A 172 1.34 13.77 -12.91
C ARG A 172 0.76 14.27 -11.59
N SER A 173 0.59 13.38 -10.62
CA SER A 173 -0.06 13.70 -9.34
C SER A 173 0.80 14.60 -8.46
N VAL A 174 2.13 14.42 -8.49
CA VAL A 174 3.09 15.32 -7.82
C VAL A 174 3.14 16.71 -8.48
N ALA A 175 2.94 16.79 -9.80
CA ALA A 175 2.97 18.06 -10.53
C ALA A 175 1.72 18.93 -10.36
N ILE A 176 0.59 18.37 -9.90
CA ILE A 176 -0.64 19.13 -9.66
C ILE A 176 -0.39 20.04 -8.44
N PRO A 177 -0.48 21.39 -8.58
CA PRO A 177 -0.34 22.29 -7.45
C PRO A 177 -1.41 21.96 -6.42
N ARG A 178 -0.98 21.58 -5.20
CA ARG A 178 -1.91 21.33 -4.09
C ARG A 178 -2.74 22.59 -3.86
N ARG A 179 -4.00 22.56 -4.28
CA ARG A 179 -4.97 23.55 -3.85
C ARG A 179 -5.29 23.19 -2.40
N VAL A 180 -4.47 23.70 -1.47
CA VAL A 180 -4.86 23.73 -0.06
C VAL A 180 -6.10 24.62 -0.05
N GLU A 181 -7.28 24.01 -0.04
CA GLU A 181 -8.51 24.73 0.16
C GLU A 181 -8.48 25.24 1.60
N TYR A 182 -7.94 26.44 1.76
CA TYR A 182 -8.03 27.20 2.99
C TYR A 182 -9.52 27.43 3.25
N ARG A 183 -10.09 26.65 4.17
CA ARG A 183 -11.40 26.95 4.76
C ARG A 183 -11.15 28.13 5.69
N PRO A 184 -11.60 29.35 5.37
CA PRO A 184 -11.42 30.49 6.27
C PRO A 184 -12.24 30.21 7.53
N ASP A 185 -11.53 30.03 8.63
CA ASP A 185 -12.01 30.04 9.99
C ASP A 185 -12.35 31.48 10.40
N HIS A 186 -13.52 31.94 9.97
CA HIS A 186 -14.17 33.19 10.40
C HIS A 186 -15.69 32.94 10.31
N GLU A 187 -16.55 33.21 11.30
CA GLU A 187 -16.51 34.22 12.35
C GLU A 187 -17.30 33.79 13.59
N GLU A 188 -16.76 34.17 14.75
CA GLU A 188 -17.47 34.40 16.01
C GLU A 188 -18.82 35.09 15.78
N GLN A 189 -19.90 34.46 16.26
CA GLN A 189 -21.19 35.13 16.42
C GLN A 189 -21.16 35.98 17.70
N PRO A 190 -21.39 37.30 17.62
CA PRO A 190 -21.66 38.12 18.80
C PRO A 190 -23.04 37.81 19.42
#